data_AF-A0A9Q0LIU2-F1
#
_entry.id   AF-A0A9Q0LIU2-F1
#
_cell.length_a   1.000
_cell.length_b   1.000
_cell.length_c   1.000
_cell.angle_alpha   90.00
_cell.angle_beta   90.00
_cell.angle_gamma   90.00
#
_symmetry.space_group_name_H-M   'P 1'
#
loop_
_entity.id
_entity.type
_entity.pdbx_description
1 polymer ?
#
loop_
_entity_poly.entity_id
_entity_poly.type
_entity_poly.pdbx_seq_one_letter_code
_entity_poly.pdbx_strand_id
1 'polypeptide(L)'
;MEKKAENQIFNQTKQLLEAINLINGIKDKFSLILKRIVEGLHLKTRIFSEKEELQLSTMLKVSQKDLDTIITSSSYIFQQSAYHGLNAKNLAAQLQLLGLNQEKINDFISVWQKFANSLIENLKVSSISPKELQDVNWRVHLKTSHSKTGHAKDVTSLFEFVLNDSEDLNQEKKDKFVVEFSHQNLFDFFEKIDRIQEQLDNLL
;
A
#
# COMPACT_ATOMS: atom_id res chain seq x y z
N MET A 1 -9.12 28.47 9.09
CA MET A 1 -8.07 29.42 8.66
C MET A 1 -6.82 28.59 8.44
N GLU A 2 -6.64 28.13 7.21
CA GLU A 2 -5.67 28.71 6.26
C GLU A 2 -4.23 28.37 6.63
N LYS A 3 -3.68 27.37 5.93
CA LYS A 3 -2.37 27.38 5.24
C LYS A 3 -1.94 25.95 4.92
N LYS A 4 -2.24 25.48 3.69
CA LYS A 4 -1.55 24.34 3.06
C LYS A 4 -1.59 24.43 1.53
N ALA A 5 -1.46 25.64 0.99
CA ALA A 5 -1.48 25.89 -0.46
C ALA A 5 -0.11 26.24 -1.06
N GLU A 6 1.00 26.21 -0.30
CA GLU A 6 2.28 26.76 -0.81
C GLU A 6 3.46 25.78 -0.91
N ASN A 7 3.34 24.51 -0.51
CA ASN A 7 4.35 23.52 -0.88
C ASN A 7 3.86 22.77 -2.11
N GLN A 8 4.60 22.86 -3.21
CA GLN A 8 4.44 21.92 -4.33
C GLN A 8 4.59 20.50 -3.77
N ILE A 9 3.51 19.72 -3.91
CA ILE A 9 3.44 18.37 -3.32
C ILE A 9 4.06 17.34 -4.26
N PHE A 10 4.08 17.65 -5.55
CA PHE A 10 4.68 16.80 -6.57
C PHE A 10 6.12 17.23 -6.84
N ASN A 11 7.07 16.31 -6.64
CA ASN A 11 8.45 16.54 -7.05
C ASN A 11 8.52 16.58 -8.58
N GLN A 12 8.88 17.75 -9.14
CA GLN A 12 8.98 17.97 -10.59
C GLN A 12 10.22 17.29 -11.17
N THR A 13 10.18 15.97 -11.29
CA THR A 13 11.22 15.20 -12.00
C THR A 13 11.08 15.36 -13.51
N LYS A 14 12.17 15.19 -14.25
CA LYS A 14 12.15 15.23 -15.73
C LYS A 14 11.13 14.24 -16.31
N GLN A 15 11.03 13.05 -15.70
CA GLN A 15 10.06 12.02 -16.09
C GLN A 15 8.61 12.46 -15.87
N LEU A 16 8.30 13.13 -14.76
CA LEU A 16 6.95 13.63 -14.49
C LEU A 16 6.54 14.69 -15.51
N LEU A 17 7.45 15.61 -15.86
CA LEU A 17 7.19 16.65 -16.87
C LEU A 17 7.02 16.07 -18.28
N GLU A 18 7.82 15.06 -18.64
CA GLU A 18 7.64 14.30 -19.89
C GLU A 18 6.27 13.60 -19.91
N ALA A 19 5.88 12.97 -18.80
CA ALA A 19 4.57 12.32 -18.67
C ALA A 19 3.41 13.31 -18.82
N ILE A 20 3.51 14.50 -18.24
CA ILE A 20 2.47 15.54 -18.34
C ILE A 20 2.26 15.97 -19.79
N ASN A 21 3.36 16.16 -20.55
CA ASN A 21 3.28 16.47 -21.98
C ASN A 21 2.61 15.34 -22.77
N LEU A 22 2.94 14.08 -22.45
CA LEU A 22 2.31 12.91 -23.07
C LEU A 22 0.81 12.82 -22.73
N ILE A 23 0.45 13.02 -21.46
CA ILE A 23 -0.94 12.99 -20.97
C ILE A 23 -1.80 14.05 -21.66
N ASN A 24 -1.25 15.26 -21.84
CA ASN A 24 -1.93 16.36 -22.52
C ASN A 24 -2.25 16.04 -23.98
N GLY A 25 -1.48 15.16 -24.63
CA GLY A 25 -1.70 14.70 -26.00
C GLY A 25 -2.77 13.61 -26.16
N ILE A 26 -3.21 12.98 -25.06
CA ILE A 26 -4.19 11.90 -25.08
C ILE A 26 -5.59 12.49 -25.26
N LYS A 27 -6.35 12.01 -26.25
CA LYS A 27 -7.73 12.49 -26.46
C LYS A 27 -8.74 11.66 -25.67
N ASP A 28 -8.92 10.40 -26.05
CA ASP A 28 -10.06 9.61 -25.56
C ASP A 28 -9.68 8.52 -24.55
N LYS A 29 -10.63 8.19 -23.66
CA LYS A 29 -10.59 7.10 -22.67
C LYS A 29 -9.52 7.20 -21.58
N PHE A 30 -8.84 8.34 -21.43
CA PHE A 30 -7.88 8.56 -20.34
C PHE A 30 -8.52 8.37 -18.95
N SER A 31 -9.74 8.87 -18.74
CA SER A 31 -10.54 8.64 -17.53
C SER A 31 -10.70 7.15 -17.16
N LEU A 32 -10.80 6.23 -18.13
CA LEU A 32 -10.92 4.79 -17.86
C LEU A 32 -9.57 4.20 -17.41
N ILE A 33 -8.47 4.69 -17.97
CA ILE A 33 -7.11 4.30 -17.58
C ILE A 33 -6.86 4.78 -16.15
N LEU A 34 -7.17 6.04 -15.83
CA LEU A 34 -7.03 6.58 -14.48
C LEU A 34 -7.85 5.79 -13.46
N LYS A 35 -9.09 5.44 -13.80
CA LYS A 35 -9.93 4.60 -12.94
C LYS A 35 -9.22 3.27 -12.64
N ARG A 36 -8.74 2.57 -13.66
CA ARG A 36 -8.06 1.28 -13.48
C ARG A 36 -6.74 1.42 -12.72
N ILE A 37 -6.01 2.51 -12.92
CA ILE A 37 -4.80 2.83 -12.15
C ILE A 37 -5.16 2.96 -10.67
N VAL A 38 -6.15 3.76 -10.30
CA VAL A 38 -6.55 3.94 -8.89
C VAL A 38 -7.05 2.63 -8.28
N GLU A 39 -7.84 1.87 -9.03
CA GLU A 39 -8.32 0.55 -8.58
C GLU A 39 -7.17 -0.44 -8.38
N GLY A 40 -6.13 -0.39 -9.22
CA GLY A 40 -4.97 -1.29 -9.13
C GLY A 40 -3.84 -0.80 -8.22
N LEU A 41 -3.88 0.44 -7.74
CA LEU A 41 -2.75 1.09 -7.07
C LEU A 41 -2.36 0.43 -5.73
N HIS A 42 -3.32 -0.19 -5.06
CA HIS A 42 -3.12 -0.93 -3.82
C HIS A 42 -2.63 -2.37 -4.06
N LEU A 43 -2.68 -2.85 -5.31
CA LEU A 43 -2.26 -4.20 -5.65
C LEU A 43 -0.73 -4.22 -5.78
N LYS A 44 -0.10 -5.27 -5.25
CA LYS A 44 1.34 -5.53 -5.41
C LYS A 44 1.68 -6.09 -6.81
N THR A 45 0.69 -6.18 -7.70
CA THR A 45 0.79 -6.65 -9.10
C THR A 45 0.92 -5.51 -10.11
N ARG A 46 1.27 -5.86 -11.35
CA ARG A 46 1.06 -4.97 -12.49
C ARG A 46 -0.43 -4.62 -12.64
N ILE A 47 -0.71 -3.32 -12.78
CA ILE A 47 -2.06 -2.75 -12.96
C ILE A 47 -2.70 -3.22 -14.28
N PHE A 48 -1.87 -3.42 -15.31
CA PHE A 48 -2.26 -3.88 -16.63
C PHE A 48 -1.50 -5.16 -17.00
N SER A 49 -2.18 -6.08 -17.68
CA SER A 49 -1.52 -7.23 -18.29
C SER A 49 -0.74 -6.83 -19.54
N GLU A 50 0.26 -7.62 -19.95
CA GLU A 50 1.05 -7.33 -21.16
C GLU A 50 0.17 -7.17 -22.42
N LYS A 51 -0.92 -7.95 -22.52
CA LYS A 51 -1.89 -7.83 -23.61
C LYS A 51 -2.64 -6.50 -23.56
N GLU A 52 -3.02 -6.04 -22.37
CA GLU A 52 -3.70 -4.75 -22.19
C GLU A 52 -2.77 -3.58 -22.47
N GLU A 53 -1.50 -3.64 -22.04
CA GLU A 53 -0.50 -2.61 -22.35
C GLU A 53 -0.25 -2.48 -23.85
N LEU A 54 -0.18 -3.59 -24.59
CA LEU A 54 -0.06 -3.59 -26.05
C LEU A 54 -1.30 -2.98 -26.72
N GLN A 55 -2.49 -3.26 -26.21
CA GLN A 55 -3.73 -2.64 -26.72
C GLN A 55 -3.80 -1.14 -26.39
N LEU A 56 -3.41 -0.74 -25.19
CA LEU A 56 -3.40 0.65 -24.74
C LEU A 56 -2.37 1.48 -25.50
N SER A 57 -1.14 0.97 -25.69
CA SER A 57 -0.10 1.65 -26.48
C SER A 57 -0.54 1.84 -27.93
N THR A 58 -1.19 0.83 -28.53
CA THR A 58 -1.77 0.94 -29.88
C THR A 58 -2.91 1.96 -29.93
N MET A 59 -3.81 1.94 -28.95
CA MET A 59 -4.98 2.82 -28.91
C MET A 59 -4.58 4.29 -28.68
N LEU A 60 -3.61 4.53 -27.81
CA LEU A 60 -3.11 5.86 -27.46
C LEU A 60 -2.04 6.36 -28.45
N LYS A 61 -1.54 5.49 -29.33
CA LYS A 61 -0.43 5.75 -30.27
C LYS A 61 0.83 6.25 -29.57
N VAL A 62 1.13 5.67 -28.41
CA VAL A 62 2.31 5.97 -27.60
C VAL A 62 3.23 4.76 -27.56
N SER A 63 4.54 4.96 -27.36
CA SER A 63 5.44 3.82 -27.17
C SER A 63 5.13 3.12 -25.84
N GLN A 64 5.56 1.86 -25.70
CA GLN A 64 5.36 1.12 -24.45
C GLN A 64 6.08 1.79 -23.26
N LYS A 65 7.23 2.43 -23.51
CA LYS A 65 7.97 3.22 -22.53
C LYS A 65 7.20 4.49 -22.12
N ASP A 66 6.57 5.16 -23.08
CA ASP A 66 5.75 6.35 -22.80
C ASP A 66 4.50 5.97 -22.00
N LEU A 67 3.89 4.83 -22.32
CA LEU A 67 2.76 4.29 -21.57
C LEU A 67 3.14 4.00 -20.11
N ASP A 68 4.27 3.34 -19.89
CA ASP A 68 4.79 3.07 -18.54
C ASP A 68 5.07 4.38 -17.77
N THR A 69 5.61 5.38 -18.46
CA THR A 69 5.86 6.72 -17.91
C THR A 69 4.56 7.42 -17.51
N ILE A 70 3.50 7.30 -18.32
CA ILE A 70 2.16 7.83 -18.02
C ILE A 70 1.54 7.11 -16.81
N ILE A 71 1.61 5.78 -16.78
CA ILE A 71 1.04 4.97 -15.69
C ILE A 71 1.75 5.30 -14.39
N THR A 72 3.09 5.25 -14.37
CA THR A 72 3.90 5.53 -13.20
C THR A 72 3.65 6.94 -12.66
N SER A 73 3.59 7.93 -13.54
CA SER A 73 3.34 9.33 -13.14
C SER A 73 1.93 9.53 -12.60
N SER A 74 0.93 8.90 -13.22
CA SER A 74 -0.47 8.96 -12.74
C SER A 74 -0.63 8.26 -11.40
N SER A 75 0.01 7.10 -11.21
CA SER A 75 0.08 6.40 -9.92
C SER A 75 0.74 7.26 -8.85
N TYR A 76 1.87 7.90 -9.17
CA TYR A 76 2.56 8.81 -8.25
C TYR A 76 1.65 9.98 -7.84
N ILE A 77 0.93 10.59 -8.78
CA ILE A 77 -0.02 11.67 -8.48
C ILE A 77 -1.07 11.20 -7.47
N PHE A 78 -1.69 10.04 -7.69
CA PHE A 78 -2.72 9.51 -6.79
C PHE A 78 -2.17 9.09 -5.42
N GLN A 79 -0.97 8.48 -5.37
CA GLN A 79 -0.29 8.13 -4.13
C GLN A 79 0.01 9.35 -3.28
N GLN A 80 0.62 10.39 -3.86
CA GLN A 80 0.92 11.64 -3.15
C GLN A 80 -0.36 12.35 -2.71
N SER A 81 -1.41 12.31 -3.54
CA SER A 81 -2.71 12.88 -3.19
C SER A 81 -3.35 12.17 -2.00
N ALA A 82 -3.22 10.84 -1.93
CA ALA A 82 -3.72 10.02 -0.82
C ALA A 82 -2.91 10.26 0.45
N TYR A 83 -1.58 10.24 0.33
CA TYR A 83 -0.65 10.47 1.44
C TYR A 83 -0.88 11.83 2.11
N HIS A 84 -1.10 12.88 1.32
CA HIS A 84 -1.36 14.22 1.84
C HIS A 84 -2.84 14.51 2.13
N GLY A 85 -3.74 13.55 1.92
CA GLY A 85 -5.18 13.71 2.15
C GLY A 85 -5.79 14.87 1.36
N LEU A 86 -5.41 15.03 0.09
CA LEU A 86 -5.84 16.17 -0.72
C LEU A 86 -7.33 16.10 -1.04
N ASN A 87 -8.01 17.25 -0.94
CA ASN A 87 -9.34 17.40 -1.51
C ASN A 87 -9.27 17.68 -3.02
N ALA A 88 -10.38 17.47 -3.73
CA ALA A 88 -10.48 17.64 -5.19
C ALA A 88 -10.02 19.04 -5.68
N LYS A 89 -10.30 20.10 -4.90
CA LYS A 89 -9.93 21.48 -5.24
C LYS A 89 -8.42 21.69 -5.17
N ASN A 90 -7.78 21.17 -4.12
CA ASN A 90 -6.33 21.26 -3.93
C ASN A 90 -5.60 20.42 -4.97
N LEU A 91 -6.12 19.23 -5.30
CA LEU A 91 -5.60 18.40 -6.39
C LEU A 91 -5.64 19.15 -7.73
N ALA A 92 -6.77 19.78 -8.05
CA ALA A 92 -6.92 20.59 -9.26
C ALA A 92 -5.84 21.68 -9.39
N ALA A 93 -5.63 22.43 -8.30
CA ALA A 93 -4.63 23.50 -8.26
C ALA A 93 -3.20 22.98 -8.46
N GLN A 94 -2.86 21.84 -7.84
CA GLN A 94 -1.53 21.24 -7.98
C GLN A 94 -1.30 20.67 -9.40
N LEU A 95 -2.31 20.06 -10.01
CA LEU A 95 -2.24 19.59 -11.41
C LEU A 95 -2.14 20.74 -12.41
N GLN A 96 -2.79 21.87 -12.11
CA GLN A 96 -2.67 23.09 -12.92
C GLN A 96 -1.25 23.67 -12.84
N LEU A 97 -0.61 23.67 -11.66
CA LEU A 97 0.78 24.08 -11.50
C LEU A 97 1.77 23.18 -12.26
N LEU A 98 1.41 21.90 -12.44
CA LEU A 98 2.17 20.96 -13.25
C LEU A 98 2.00 21.17 -14.77
N GLY A 99 1.02 21.97 -15.20
CA GLY A 99 0.77 22.24 -16.62
C GLY A 99 -0.15 21.24 -17.32
N LEU A 100 -0.98 20.49 -16.57
CA LEU A 100 -2.02 19.66 -17.20
C LEU A 100 -3.13 20.52 -17.82
N ASN A 101 -3.67 20.05 -18.94
CA ASN A 101 -4.84 20.65 -19.58
C ASN A 101 -6.09 20.50 -18.69
N GLN A 102 -6.99 21.49 -18.76
CA GLN A 102 -8.20 21.53 -17.92
C GLN A 102 -9.09 20.29 -18.10
N GLU A 103 -9.16 19.73 -19.31
CA GLU A 103 -9.88 18.48 -19.59
C GLU A 103 -9.31 17.30 -18.77
N LYS A 104 -7.99 17.17 -18.74
CA LYS A 104 -7.30 16.08 -18.00
C LYS A 104 -7.34 16.31 -16.50
N ILE A 105 -7.27 17.56 -16.06
CA ILE A 105 -7.52 17.91 -14.65
C ILE A 105 -8.91 17.42 -14.22
N ASN A 106 -9.94 17.64 -15.04
CA ASN A 106 -11.29 17.18 -14.74
C ASN A 106 -11.39 15.65 -14.70
N ASP A 107 -10.70 14.94 -15.60
CA ASP A 107 -10.60 13.47 -15.56
C ASP A 107 -10.02 12.99 -14.22
N PHE A 108 -8.87 13.53 -13.79
CA PHE A 108 -8.24 13.20 -12.50
C PHE A 108 -9.16 13.49 -11.30
N ILE A 109 -9.80 14.66 -11.28
CA ILE A 109 -10.71 15.04 -10.21
C ILE A 109 -11.91 14.10 -10.14
N SER A 110 -12.48 13.73 -11.30
CA SER A 110 -13.65 12.87 -11.36
C SER A 110 -13.38 11.48 -10.79
N VAL A 111 -12.18 10.95 -11.04
CA VAL A 111 -11.72 9.67 -10.48
C VAL A 111 -11.40 9.85 -9.00
N TRP A 112 -10.69 10.90 -8.62
CA TRP A 112 -10.34 11.19 -7.22
C TRP A 112 -11.59 11.27 -6.33
N GLN A 113 -12.60 12.03 -6.73
CA GLN A 113 -13.84 12.16 -5.94
C GLN A 113 -14.57 10.83 -5.73
N LYS A 114 -14.47 9.89 -6.69
CA LYS A 114 -15.13 8.59 -6.61
C LYS A 114 -14.34 7.56 -5.83
N PHE A 115 -13.01 7.57 -5.96
CA PHE A 115 -12.16 6.47 -5.48
C PHE A 115 -11.20 6.86 -4.35
N ALA A 116 -11.06 8.14 -4.00
CA ALA A 116 -10.11 8.59 -2.98
C ALA A 116 -10.29 7.86 -1.64
N ASN A 117 -11.52 7.74 -1.15
CA ASN A 117 -11.78 7.09 0.14
C ASN A 117 -11.37 5.61 0.10
N SER A 118 -11.76 4.88 -0.96
CA SER A 118 -11.38 3.47 -1.12
C SER A 118 -9.87 3.31 -1.26
N LEU A 119 -9.20 4.21 -2.00
CA LEU A 119 -7.76 4.16 -2.17
C LEU A 119 -7.04 4.43 -0.84
N ILE A 120 -7.47 5.43 -0.06
CA ILE A 120 -6.87 5.74 1.24
C ILE A 120 -7.05 4.57 2.21
N GLU A 121 -8.24 3.99 2.30
CA GLU A 121 -8.48 2.82 3.16
C GLU A 121 -7.64 1.62 2.72
N ASN A 122 -7.56 1.33 1.42
CA ASN A 122 -6.73 0.25 0.91
C ASN A 122 -5.23 0.49 1.16
N LEU A 123 -4.77 1.74 1.05
CA LEU A 123 -3.37 2.11 1.32
C LEU A 123 -3.01 2.04 2.81
N LYS A 124 -3.97 2.29 3.72
CA LYS A 124 -3.76 2.10 5.17
C LYS A 124 -3.56 0.62 5.53
N VAL A 125 -4.24 -0.27 4.81
CA VAL A 125 -4.16 -1.72 5.03
C VAL A 125 -2.97 -2.35 4.31
N SER A 126 -2.50 -1.76 3.21
CA SER A 126 -1.36 -2.27 2.46
C SER A 126 -0.07 -2.13 3.27
N SER A 127 0.47 -3.24 3.78
CA SER A 127 1.76 -3.23 4.45
C SER A 127 2.90 -3.12 3.44
N ILE A 128 3.92 -2.34 3.83
CA ILE A 128 5.16 -2.10 3.09
C ILE A 128 6.18 -3.21 3.37
N SER A 129 5.93 -4.06 4.37
CA SER A 129 6.83 -5.15 4.75
C SER A 129 6.76 -6.29 3.73
N PRO A 130 7.90 -6.86 3.33
CA PRO A 130 7.92 -8.03 2.45
C PRO A 130 7.26 -9.25 3.10
N LYS A 131 7.28 -9.34 4.43
CA LYS A 131 6.62 -10.41 5.19
C LYS A 131 5.54 -9.86 6.11
N GLU A 132 4.35 -10.42 6.01
CA GLU A 132 3.18 -10.04 6.80
C GLU A 132 2.74 -11.20 7.68
N LEU A 133 2.54 -10.94 8.97
CA LEU A 133 2.01 -11.95 9.88
C LEU A 133 0.53 -12.18 9.60
N GLN A 134 0.20 -13.37 9.10
CA GLN A 134 -1.16 -13.74 8.71
C GLN A 134 -1.91 -14.41 9.87
N ASP A 135 -1.23 -15.29 10.61
CA ASP A 135 -1.86 -16.08 11.66
C ASP A 135 -0.88 -16.44 12.78
N VAL A 136 -1.41 -16.67 13.97
CA VAL A 136 -0.66 -17.09 15.16
C VAL A 136 -1.39 -18.22 15.84
N ASN A 137 -0.88 -19.44 15.66
CA ASN A 137 -1.37 -20.61 16.37
C ASN A 137 -0.57 -20.81 17.65
N TRP A 138 -1.22 -21.25 18.73
CA TRP A 138 -0.52 -21.50 19.98
C TRP A 138 -1.00 -22.78 20.66
N ARG A 139 -0.11 -23.38 21.44
CA ARG A 139 -0.41 -24.53 22.30
C ARG A 139 0.40 -24.45 23.57
N VAL A 140 -0.25 -24.67 24.70
CA VAL A 140 0.42 -24.78 26.00
C VAL A 140 0.52 -26.25 26.39
N HIS A 141 1.74 -26.69 26.68
CA HIS A 141 2.04 -27.98 27.27
C HIS A 141 2.23 -27.80 28.78
N LEU A 142 1.41 -28.52 29.55
CA LEU A 142 1.54 -28.61 31.00
C LEU A 142 2.03 -30.00 31.36
N LYS A 143 3.27 -30.12 31.87
CA LYS A 143 3.76 -31.36 32.44
C LYS A 143 3.48 -31.37 33.94
N THR A 144 2.59 -32.26 34.38
CA THR A 144 2.31 -32.48 35.81
C THR A 144 3.10 -33.68 36.31
N SER A 145 4.08 -33.47 37.19
CA SER A 145 4.77 -34.57 37.86
C SER A 145 3.85 -35.21 38.92
N HIS A 146 3.87 -36.55 39.02
CA HIS A 146 2.99 -37.33 39.88
C HIS A 146 3.64 -37.72 41.22
N SER A 147 4.59 -36.92 41.73
CA SER A 147 5.24 -37.18 43.02
C SER A 147 4.57 -36.40 44.15
N LYS A 148 4.25 -37.11 45.26
CA LYS A 148 3.60 -36.58 46.48
C LYS A 148 4.44 -35.56 47.27
N THR A 149 5.54 -35.07 46.71
CA THR A 149 6.47 -34.12 47.32
C THR A 149 6.79 -33.01 46.31
N GLY A 150 5.88 -32.05 46.22
CA GLY A 150 6.12 -30.65 45.86
C GLY A 150 7.05 -30.29 44.70
N HIS A 151 6.43 -29.71 43.67
CA HIS A 151 6.91 -28.57 42.87
C HIS A 151 7.88 -28.83 41.70
N ALA A 152 7.31 -29.15 40.53
CA ALA A 152 7.55 -28.38 39.30
C ALA A 152 6.42 -28.67 38.31
N LYS A 153 5.56 -27.67 38.04
CA LYS A 153 4.71 -27.66 36.86
C LYS A 153 5.56 -27.02 35.76
N ASP A 154 6.19 -27.83 34.92
CA ASP A 154 6.86 -27.29 33.75
C ASP A 154 5.80 -26.94 32.71
N VAL A 155 5.59 -25.63 32.53
CA VAL A 155 4.68 -25.05 31.56
C VAL A 155 5.51 -24.50 30.42
N THR A 156 5.26 -25.01 29.22
CA THR A 156 5.88 -24.47 28.01
C THR A 156 4.84 -24.19 26.95
N SER A 157 4.97 -23.07 26.26
CA SER A 157 4.07 -22.69 25.18
C SER A 157 4.79 -22.73 23.84
N LEU A 158 4.19 -23.38 22.85
CA LEU A 158 4.64 -23.31 21.46
C LEU A 158 3.73 -22.34 20.71
N PHE A 159 4.36 -21.40 20.00
CA PHE A 159 3.70 -20.47 19.09
C PHE A 159 4.18 -20.76 17.68
N GLU A 160 3.25 -20.96 16.76
CA GLU A 160 3.50 -21.03 15.32
C GLU A 160 3.04 -19.71 14.70
N PHE A 161 3.99 -19.00 14.10
CA PHE A 161 3.74 -17.78 13.34
C PHE A 161 3.68 -18.13 11.86
N VAL A 162 2.58 -17.75 11.21
CA VAL A 162 2.38 -17.94 9.78
C VAL A 162 2.58 -16.60 9.09
N LEU A 163 3.65 -16.49 8.32
CA LEU A 163 3.97 -15.32 7.52
C LEU A 163 3.51 -15.55 6.08
N ASN A 164 2.93 -14.53 5.47
CA ASN A 164 2.77 -14.46 4.03
C ASN A 164 3.88 -13.62 3.43
N ASP A 165 4.40 -14.05 2.28
CA ASP A 165 5.23 -13.19 1.47
C ASP A 165 4.31 -12.26 0.67
N SER A 166 4.53 -10.96 0.82
CA SER A 166 3.81 -9.94 0.07
C SER A 166 4.01 -10.02 -1.44
N GLU A 167 5.09 -10.66 -1.89
CA GLU A 167 5.39 -10.88 -3.30
C GLU A 167 4.71 -12.15 -3.85
N ASP A 168 4.19 -13.03 -2.99
CA ASP A 168 3.45 -14.23 -3.40
C ASP A 168 1.95 -13.96 -3.52
N LEU A 169 1.57 -13.59 -4.75
CA LEU A 169 0.22 -13.22 -5.15
C LEU A 169 -0.79 -14.37 -5.11
N ASN A 170 -0.31 -15.61 -5.14
CA ASN A 170 -1.16 -16.80 -5.07
C ASN A 170 -1.33 -17.29 -3.62
N GLN A 171 -0.65 -16.67 -2.65
CA GLN A 171 -0.60 -17.09 -1.24
C GLN A 171 -0.20 -18.56 -1.06
N GLU A 172 0.57 -19.11 -2.01
CA GLU A 172 0.95 -20.52 -2.03
C GLU A 172 2.11 -20.79 -1.08
N LYS A 173 3.05 -19.85 -0.94
CA LYS A 173 4.19 -19.93 -0.03
C LYS A 173 3.87 -19.19 1.27
N LYS A 174 3.42 -19.95 2.26
CA LYS A 174 3.35 -19.50 3.64
C LYS A 174 4.60 -19.94 4.38
N ASP A 175 5.39 -18.96 4.83
CA ASP A 175 6.53 -19.21 5.69
C ASP A 175 6.01 -19.45 7.11
N LYS A 176 6.30 -20.62 7.68
CA LYS A 176 5.92 -20.96 9.04
C LYS A 176 7.15 -21.15 9.89
N PHE A 177 7.16 -20.54 11.07
CA PHE A 177 8.18 -20.82 12.06
C PHE A 177 7.54 -20.99 13.44
N VAL A 178 8.13 -21.90 14.22
CA VAL A 178 7.63 -22.26 15.54
C VAL A 178 8.63 -21.82 16.59
N VAL A 179 8.16 -21.15 17.62
CA VAL A 179 8.95 -20.69 18.75
C VAL A 179 8.40 -21.32 20.02
N GLU A 180 9.30 -21.90 20.82
CA GLU A 180 8.98 -22.40 22.15
C GLU A 180 9.33 -21.33 23.18
N PHE A 181 8.32 -20.88 23.93
CA PHE A 181 8.48 -19.91 25.01
C PHE A 181 8.33 -20.58 26.37
N SER A 182 9.28 -20.30 27.26
CA SER A 182 9.05 -20.39 28.71
C SER A 182 8.13 -19.26 29.17
N HIS A 183 7.62 -19.34 30.40
CA HIS A 183 6.82 -18.25 30.97
C HIS A 183 7.56 -16.90 30.94
N GLN A 184 8.84 -16.88 31.35
CA GLN A 184 9.64 -15.65 31.35
C GLN A 184 9.81 -15.10 29.93
N ASN A 185 10.16 -15.95 28.96
CA ASN A 185 10.37 -15.49 27.59
C ASN A 185 9.08 -14.96 26.96
N LEU A 186 7.92 -15.58 27.28
CA LEU A 186 6.62 -15.11 26.79
C LEU A 186 6.23 -13.77 27.41
N PHE A 187 6.49 -13.60 28.71
CA PHE A 187 6.25 -12.34 29.40
C PHE A 187 7.11 -11.20 28.84
N ASP A 188 8.41 -11.45 28.66
CA ASP A 188 9.33 -10.47 28.06
C ASP A 188 8.92 -10.13 26.60
N PHE A 189 8.40 -11.11 25.86
CA PHE A 189 7.88 -10.89 24.50
C PHE A 189 6.61 -10.02 24.52
N PHE A 190 5.70 -10.27 25.45
CA PHE A 190 4.51 -9.46 25.66
C PHE A 190 4.86 -8.00 25.98
N GLU A 191 5.76 -7.75 26.93
CA GLU A 191 6.18 -6.38 27.27
C GLU A 191 6.79 -5.64 26.07
N LYS A 192 7.51 -6.35 25.19
CA LYS A 192 8.06 -5.75 23.97
C LYS A 192 6.98 -5.35 22.97
N ILE A 193 5.96 -6.19 22.78
CA ILE A 193 4.83 -5.86 21.91
C ILE A 193 4.04 -4.67 22.48
N ASP A 194 3.81 -4.66 23.79
CA ASP A 194 3.07 -3.59 24.46
C ASP A 194 3.78 -2.23 24.29
N ARG A 195 5.11 -2.19 24.45
CA ARG A 195 5.91 -0.98 24.17
C ARG A 195 5.82 -0.54 22.71
N ILE A 196 5.78 -1.48 21.75
CA ILE A 196 5.60 -1.14 20.33
C ILE A 196 4.21 -0.53 20.12
N GLN A 197 3.18 -1.08 20.77
CA GLN A 197 1.83 -0.55 20.69
C GLN A 197 1.75 0.88 21.26
N GLU A 198 2.32 1.12 22.44
CA GLU A 198 2.41 2.48 23.01
C GLU A 198 3.12 3.46 22.07
N GLN A 199 4.20 3.03 21.41
CA GLN A 199 4.91 3.87 20.44
C GLN A 199 4.05 4.19 19.21
N LEU A 200 3.28 3.23 18.70
CA LEU A 200 2.37 3.44 17.58
C LEU A 200 1.21 4.37 17.95
N ASP A 201 0.63 4.19 19.14
CA ASP A 201 -0.46 5.04 19.63
C ASP A 201 -0.02 6.50 19.83
N ASN A 202 1.24 6.74 20.21
CA ASN A 202 1.80 8.09 20.31
C ASN A 202 2.06 8.76 18.94
N LEU A 203 2.07 8.00 17.85
CA LEU A 203 2.24 8.52 16.48
C LEU A 203 0.92 8.83 15.78
N LEU A 204 -0.20 8.31 16.31
CA LEU A 204 -1.57 8.50 15.79
C LEU A 204 -2.25 9.73 16.41
#